data_AF-A0A3L6PPY5-F1
#
_entry.id   AF-A0A3L6PPY5-F1
#
_cell.length_a   1.000
_cell.length_b   1.000
_cell.length_c   1.000
_cell.angle_alpha   90.00
_cell.angle_beta   90.00
_cell.angle_gamma   90.00
#
_symmetry.space_group_name_H-M   'P 1'
#
loop_
_entity.id
_entity.type
_entity.pdbx_description
1 polymer ?
#
loop_
_entity_poly.entity_id
_entity_poly.type
_entity_poly.pdbx_seq_one_letter_code
_entity_poly.pdbx_strand_id
1 'polypeptide(L)'
;MPLIQAPCHIRHCALARAPDGPGEAENMVAVHDTAIKIRTLTDKEQLVLSLERQYEDDIGVIAALFFNYVKLSPGEALYIGANEPHAYLSGECIECMATSDNVVRAGLTPKYKDIQTPCSMLTYKQAFPEILQGVRVQPYVRRYTPPFDEFEVDCCLVPRCQAHLSLSL
;
A
#
# COMPACT_ATOMS: atom_id res chain seq x y z
N MET A 1 20.21 3.21 6.71
CA MET A 1 19.51 3.32 5.42
C MET A 1 18.21 4.06 5.67
N PRO A 2 17.77 5.00 4.82
CA PRO A 2 16.53 5.71 5.04
C PRO A 2 15.35 4.89 4.54
N LEU A 3 14.37 4.65 5.42
CA LEU A 3 13.03 4.21 5.05
C LEU A 3 12.13 5.47 4.89
N ILE A 4 10.91 5.29 4.39
CA ILE A 4 9.94 6.37 4.19
C ILE A 4 8.63 5.98 4.90
N GLN A 5 8.52 6.25 6.20
CA GLN A 5 7.26 6.09 6.93
C GLN A 5 6.58 7.45 7.19
N ALA A 6 5.39 7.65 6.62
CA ALA A 6 4.51 8.73 7.08
C ALA A 6 3.98 8.39 8.49
N PRO A 7 4.13 9.27 9.49
CA PRO A 7 3.62 9.03 10.83
C PRO A 7 2.14 9.43 10.89
N CYS A 8 1.24 8.52 10.55
CA CYS A 8 -0.18 8.60 10.86
C CYS A 8 -0.66 7.29 11.50
N HIS A 9 -1.78 7.34 12.23
CA HIS A 9 -2.29 6.17 12.94
C HIS A 9 -2.57 5.01 11.97
N ILE A 10 -1.97 3.85 12.26
CA ILE A 10 -1.88 2.67 11.38
C ILE A 10 -3.24 2.32 10.79
N ARG A 11 -3.38 2.58 9.49
CA ARG A 11 -4.56 2.28 8.68
C ARG A 11 -4.09 2.06 7.22
N HIS A 12 -4.19 0.85 6.66
CA HIS A 12 -3.52 0.38 5.41
C HIS A 12 -3.56 1.22 4.10
N CYS A 13 -2.44 1.23 3.36
CA CYS A 13 -2.29 1.20 1.89
C CYS A 13 -0.78 1.23 1.54
N ALA A 14 -0.37 0.89 0.31
CA ALA A 14 0.99 1.13 -0.18
C ALA A 14 0.99 1.57 -1.64
N LEU A 15 1.92 2.47 -1.98
CA LEU A 15 1.84 3.38 -3.13
C LEU A 15 3.01 3.14 -4.14
N ALA A 16 2.93 2.17 -5.08
CA ALA A 16 3.90 1.88 -6.20
C ALA A 16 3.32 2.14 -7.62
N ARG A 17 3.56 1.44 -8.76
CA ARG A 17 2.86 1.73 -10.06
C ARG A 17 1.89 0.64 -10.55
N ALA A 18 0.74 1.05 -11.13
CA ALA A 18 -0.21 0.16 -11.82
C ALA A 18 0.13 0.03 -13.31
N PRO A 19 0.09 -1.18 -13.90
CA PRO A 19 0.34 -1.38 -15.33
C PRO A 19 -0.89 -1.01 -16.18
N ASP A 20 -0.66 -0.40 -17.34
CA ASP A 20 -1.70 -0.05 -18.31
C ASP A 20 -2.08 -1.28 -19.17
N GLY A 21 -3.37 -1.62 -19.23
CA GLY A 21 -3.93 -2.70 -20.05
C GLY A 21 -4.81 -2.17 -21.19
N PRO A 22 -4.84 -2.81 -22.39
CA PRO A 22 -5.57 -2.31 -23.56
C PRO A 22 -6.97 -2.93 -23.76
N GLY A 23 -7.86 -2.18 -24.40
CA GLY A 23 -9.18 -2.61 -24.87
C GLY A 23 -10.33 -1.74 -24.32
N GLU A 24 -11.34 -1.30 -25.10
CA GLU A 24 -11.66 -1.52 -26.53
C GLU A 24 -12.30 -0.25 -27.13
N ALA A 25 -12.35 -0.15 -28.47
CA ALA A 25 -13.31 0.72 -29.18
C ALA A 25 -14.73 0.10 -29.04
N GLU A 26 -15.88 0.75 -29.23
CA GLU A 26 -16.38 1.66 -30.27
C GLU A 26 -17.58 2.45 -29.66
N ASN A 27 -18.42 3.27 -30.31
CA ASN A 27 -18.61 3.70 -31.70
C ASN A 27 -19.28 5.10 -31.70
N MET A 28 -19.16 5.89 -32.78
CA MET A 28 -19.79 7.23 -32.83
C MET A 28 -21.27 7.17 -33.21
N VAL A 29 -22.13 7.84 -32.43
CA VAL A 29 -23.47 8.28 -32.86
C VAL A 29 -23.63 9.76 -32.50
N ALA A 30 -23.92 10.59 -33.49
CA ALA A 30 -24.06 12.03 -33.32
C ALA A 30 -25.53 12.43 -33.12
N VAL A 31 -25.88 13.09 -32.00
CA VAL A 31 -27.18 13.76 -31.81
C VAL A 31 -27.01 15.06 -31.00
N HIS A 32 -27.89 16.01 -31.33
CA HIS A 32 -28.29 17.21 -30.58
C HIS A 32 -28.53 16.97 -29.06
N ASP A 33 -28.65 18.07 -28.31
CA ASP A 33 -28.95 18.12 -26.87
C ASP A 33 -27.97 17.35 -25.96
N THR A 34 -26.86 18.01 -25.62
CA THR A 34 -25.84 17.50 -24.69
C THR A 34 -26.32 17.48 -23.24
N ALA A 35 -27.10 16.45 -22.91
CA ALA A 35 -27.19 15.96 -21.54
C ALA A 35 -25.77 15.62 -21.03
N ILE A 36 -25.30 16.34 -20.01
CA ILE A 36 -23.98 16.11 -19.42
C ILE A 36 -23.97 14.71 -18.79
N LYS A 37 -23.32 13.75 -19.46
CA LYS A 37 -23.00 12.44 -18.87
C LYS A 37 -21.96 12.64 -17.76
N ILE A 38 -22.44 12.81 -16.53
CA ILE A 38 -21.58 12.83 -15.34
C ILE A 38 -20.95 11.44 -15.22
N ARG A 39 -19.62 11.36 -15.37
CA ARG A 39 -18.88 10.11 -15.17
C ARG A 39 -18.74 9.82 -13.67
N THR A 40 -18.86 8.54 -13.30
CA THR A 40 -18.51 8.09 -11.96
C THR A 40 -17.00 8.23 -11.76
N LEU A 41 -16.58 8.67 -10.57
CA LEU A 41 -15.17 8.72 -10.19
C LEU A 41 -14.64 7.33 -9.85
N THR A 42 -13.43 7.02 -10.31
CA THR A 42 -12.70 5.81 -9.93
C THR A 42 -12.32 5.84 -8.45
N ASP A 43 -12.07 4.67 -7.86
CA ASP A 43 -11.56 4.51 -6.49
C ASP A 43 -10.35 5.40 -6.18
N LYS A 44 -9.46 5.59 -7.15
CA LYS A 44 -8.25 6.42 -7.02
C LYS A 44 -8.56 7.91 -7.02
N GLU A 45 -9.50 8.36 -7.82
CA GLU A 45 -9.97 9.76 -7.82
C GLU A 45 -10.72 10.08 -6.53
N GLN A 46 -11.55 9.16 -6.04
CA GLN A 46 -12.22 9.29 -4.74
C GLN A 46 -11.20 9.34 -3.58
N LEU A 47 -10.13 8.54 -3.65
CA LEU A 47 -9.02 8.60 -2.70
C LEU A 47 -8.33 9.96 -2.72
N VAL A 48 -7.93 10.47 -3.88
CA VAL A 48 -7.24 11.77 -4.01
C VAL A 48 -8.10 12.91 -3.46
N LEU A 49 -9.41 12.94 -3.75
CA LEU A 49 -10.33 13.90 -3.15
C LEU A 49 -10.50 13.74 -1.63
N SER A 50 -10.25 12.55 -1.09
CA SER A 50 -10.28 12.28 0.35
C SER A 50 -8.96 12.64 1.03
N LEU A 51 -7.83 12.59 0.31
CA LEU A 51 -6.53 13.04 0.77
C LEU A 51 -6.44 14.57 0.78
N GLU A 52 -6.97 15.25 -0.24
CA GLU A 52 -7.05 16.72 -0.28
C GLU A 52 -7.73 17.29 0.97
N ARG A 53 -8.86 16.69 1.41
CA ARG A 53 -9.58 17.10 2.63
C ARG A 53 -8.84 16.82 3.94
N GLN A 54 -7.76 16.05 3.91
CA GLN A 54 -6.94 15.70 5.08
C GLN A 54 -5.58 16.42 5.08
N TYR A 55 -5.09 16.77 3.89
CA TYR A 55 -3.77 17.32 3.62
C TYR A 55 -3.88 18.42 2.54
N GLU A 56 -4.70 19.44 2.83
CA GLU A 56 -4.92 20.60 1.95
C GLU A 56 -3.56 21.19 1.50
N ASP A 57 -3.44 21.46 0.19
CA ASP A 57 -2.22 21.97 -0.45
C ASP A 57 -0.94 21.09 -0.33
N ASP A 58 -1.02 19.82 0.11
CA ASP A 58 0.15 18.93 0.18
C ASP A 58 0.44 18.20 -1.15
N ILE A 59 1.69 18.31 -1.62
CA ILE A 59 2.18 17.65 -2.84
C ILE A 59 1.96 16.12 -2.87
N GLY A 60 1.86 15.48 -1.71
CA GLY A 60 1.53 14.06 -1.55
C GLY A 60 0.15 13.68 -2.10
N VAL A 61 -0.81 14.60 -2.14
CA VAL A 61 -2.14 14.39 -2.74
C VAL A 61 -2.00 14.17 -4.24
N ILE A 62 -1.20 15.00 -4.91
CA ILE A 62 -0.85 14.85 -6.32
C ILE A 62 0.04 13.62 -6.54
N ALA A 63 0.98 13.34 -5.63
CA ALA A 63 1.85 12.17 -5.71
C ALA A 63 1.05 10.86 -5.74
N ALA A 64 -0.07 10.76 -5.00
CA ALA A 64 -0.96 9.60 -4.99
C ALA A 64 -1.51 9.23 -6.40
N LEU A 65 -1.59 10.17 -7.35
CA LEU A 65 -1.97 9.89 -8.74
C LEU A 65 -0.92 9.05 -9.50
N PHE A 66 0.36 9.13 -9.13
CA PHE A 66 1.43 8.35 -9.73
C PHE A 66 1.59 6.96 -9.09
N PHE A 67 0.91 6.76 -7.96
CA PHE A 67 1.11 5.61 -7.09
C PHE A 67 -0.01 4.54 -7.15
N ASN A 68 0.18 3.36 -6.54
CA ASN A 68 -0.77 2.25 -6.57
C ASN A 68 -1.78 2.38 -5.46
N TYR A 69 -3.06 2.21 -5.76
CA TYR A 69 -4.05 2.07 -4.70
C TYR A 69 -4.21 0.59 -4.32
N VAL A 70 -3.28 0.06 -3.51
CA VAL A 70 -3.31 -1.34 -3.05
C VAL A 70 -4.26 -1.49 -1.86
N LYS A 71 -5.29 -2.32 -2.01
CA LYS A 71 -6.20 -2.74 -0.92
C LYS A 71 -5.84 -4.17 -0.52
N LEU A 72 -5.49 -4.37 0.75
CA LEU A 72 -5.22 -5.69 1.31
C LEU A 72 -6.46 -6.24 2.03
N SER A 73 -6.74 -7.51 1.80
CA SER A 73 -7.76 -8.30 2.48
C SER A 73 -7.18 -8.92 3.77
N PRO A 74 -8.00 -9.30 4.76
CA PRO A 74 -7.51 -9.99 5.96
C PRO A 74 -6.78 -11.30 5.61
N GLY A 75 -5.51 -11.40 6.00
CA GLY A 75 -4.64 -12.52 5.66
C GLY A 75 -3.80 -12.32 4.38
N GLU A 76 -3.89 -11.17 3.75
CA GLU A 76 -2.92 -10.71 2.75
C GLU A 76 -1.85 -9.84 3.43
N ALA A 77 -0.61 -9.96 2.97
CA ALA A 77 0.51 -9.15 3.43
C ALA A 77 1.24 -8.52 2.23
N LEU A 78 2.09 -7.53 2.52
CA LEU A 78 2.89 -6.85 1.51
C LEU A 78 4.30 -6.64 2.03
N TYR A 79 5.29 -6.94 1.19
CA TYR A 79 6.66 -6.49 1.39
C TYR A 79 6.87 -5.11 0.74
N ILE A 80 7.62 -4.24 1.41
CA ILE A 80 7.99 -2.92 0.89
C ILE A 80 9.52 -2.80 0.95
N GLY A 81 10.14 -2.52 -0.18
CA GLY A 81 11.59 -2.49 -0.31
C GLY A 81 12.25 -1.24 0.29
N ALA A 82 13.55 -1.34 0.55
CA ALA A 82 14.37 -0.17 0.85
C ALA A 82 14.32 0.83 -0.32
N ASN A 83 14.19 2.12 0.03
CA ASN A 83 14.04 3.21 -0.93
C ASN A 83 12.80 3.09 -1.86
N GLU A 84 11.72 2.46 -1.39
CA GLU A 84 10.40 2.48 -2.05
C GLU A 84 9.43 3.37 -1.26
N PRO A 85 8.81 4.38 -1.92
CA PRO A 85 7.92 5.31 -1.24
C PRO A 85 6.57 4.64 -0.98
N HIS A 86 6.00 4.84 0.20
CA HIS A 86 4.71 4.28 0.59
C HIS A 86 4.01 5.14 1.64
N ALA A 87 2.70 4.98 1.78
CA ALA A 87 1.91 5.66 2.80
C ALA A 87 0.66 4.83 3.13
N TYR A 88 0.49 4.50 4.41
CA TYR A 88 -0.72 3.84 4.91
C TYR A 88 -1.89 4.85 5.00
N LEU A 89 -3.07 4.49 4.45
CA LEU A 89 -4.23 5.39 4.33
C LEU A 89 -5.50 4.98 5.13
N SER A 90 -5.98 3.72 5.06
CA SER A 90 -7.23 3.23 5.69
C SER A 90 -7.22 1.71 6.03
N GLY A 91 -7.47 1.27 7.28
CA GLY A 91 -7.51 -0.16 7.69
C GLY A 91 -7.01 -0.43 9.11
N GLU A 92 -6.53 -1.65 9.38
CA GLU A 92 -5.69 -2.03 10.55
C GLU A 92 -4.64 -3.06 10.07
N CYS A 93 -3.38 -2.93 10.51
CA CYS A 93 -2.26 -3.81 10.09
C CYS A 93 -1.51 -4.37 11.31
N ILE A 94 -0.82 -5.49 11.11
CA ILE A 94 0.45 -5.75 11.80
C ILE A 94 1.57 -5.26 10.88
N GLU A 95 2.45 -4.42 11.40
CA GLU A 95 3.69 -4.02 10.74
C GLU A 95 4.88 -4.68 11.45
N CYS A 96 5.83 -5.19 10.67
CA CYS A 96 7.10 -5.68 11.18
C CYS A 96 8.21 -5.07 10.32
N MET A 97 9.31 -4.65 10.95
CA MET A 97 10.41 -3.94 10.32
C MET A 97 11.73 -4.36 10.96
N ALA A 98 12.83 -4.20 10.23
CA ALA A 98 14.16 -4.20 10.80
C ALA A 98 14.29 -3.06 11.84
N THR A 99 15.25 -3.17 12.76
CA THR A 99 15.47 -2.18 13.83
C THR A 99 16.05 -0.88 13.30
N SER A 100 15.20 -0.03 12.70
CA SER A 100 15.55 1.28 12.16
C SER A 100 14.35 2.23 12.21
N ASP A 101 14.59 3.45 12.66
CA ASP A 101 13.66 4.57 12.73
C ASP A 101 13.95 5.67 11.69
N ASN A 102 14.91 5.41 10.79
CA ASN A 102 15.30 6.34 9.74
C ASN A 102 14.12 6.62 8.79
N VAL A 103 13.57 7.83 8.85
CA VAL A 103 12.40 8.23 8.05
C VAL A 103 12.67 9.51 7.27
N VAL A 104 12.63 9.38 5.93
CA VAL A 104 12.55 10.50 4.99
C VAL A 104 11.09 10.69 4.57
N ARG A 105 10.65 11.93 4.30
CA ARG A 105 9.22 12.24 4.01
C ARG A 105 9.08 13.02 2.72
N ALA A 106 8.15 12.58 1.86
CA ALA A 106 7.89 13.19 0.55
C ALA A 106 6.53 13.91 0.43
N GLY A 107 5.58 13.67 1.35
CA GLY A 107 4.24 14.24 1.29
C GLY A 107 3.33 13.68 2.39
N LEU A 108 2.03 14.04 2.34
CA LEU A 108 0.97 13.65 3.28
C LEU A 108 1.36 13.89 4.74
N THR A 109 2.01 15.03 5.02
CA THR A 109 2.49 15.33 6.36
C THR A 109 2.80 16.82 6.57
N PRO A 110 2.44 17.41 7.74
CA PRO A 110 2.87 18.75 8.12
C PRO A 110 4.32 18.77 8.64
N LYS A 111 4.97 17.61 8.81
CA LYS A 111 6.36 17.52 9.27
C LYS A 111 7.34 17.94 8.16
N TYR A 112 8.58 18.20 8.55
CA TYR A 112 9.66 18.51 7.61
C TYR A 112 9.80 17.41 6.54
N LYS A 113 9.95 17.89 5.29
CA LYS A 113 10.13 17.09 4.07
C LYS A 113 11.49 17.50 3.47
N ASP A 114 12.47 16.62 3.59
CA ASP A 114 13.70 16.74 2.79
C ASP A 114 13.34 16.31 1.36
N ILE A 115 13.41 17.23 0.41
CA ILE A 115 13.01 16.99 -0.98
C ILE A 115 14.17 16.34 -1.78
N GLN A 116 15.43 16.63 -1.42
CA GLN A 116 16.59 16.18 -2.21
C GLN A 116 16.93 14.72 -1.93
N THR A 117 16.75 14.26 -0.69
CA THR A 117 17.03 12.87 -0.31
C THR A 117 16.12 11.87 -1.04
N PRO A 118 14.77 12.01 -1.09
CA PRO A 118 13.91 11.17 -1.95
C PRO A 118 14.33 11.19 -3.41
N CYS A 119 14.58 12.37 -3.98
CA CYS A 119 14.97 12.50 -5.39
C CYS A 119 16.29 11.80 -5.75
N SER A 120 17.15 11.49 -4.77
CA SER A 120 18.43 10.82 -4.98
C SER A 120 18.47 9.36 -4.51
N MET A 121 17.68 8.98 -3.48
CA MET A 121 17.69 7.63 -2.93
C MET A 121 16.74 6.63 -3.63
N LEU A 122 15.63 7.12 -4.18
CA LEU A 122 14.53 6.27 -4.67
C LEU A 122 14.99 5.38 -5.83
N THR A 123 14.49 4.13 -5.86
CA THR A 123 14.88 3.17 -6.91
C THR A 123 14.26 3.46 -8.28
N TYR A 124 13.16 4.23 -8.30
CA TYR A 124 12.31 4.51 -9.45
C TYR A 124 11.84 3.27 -10.25
N LYS A 125 11.95 2.07 -9.67
CA LYS A 125 11.43 0.84 -10.26
C LYS A 125 9.91 0.89 -10.28
N GLN A 126 9.33 0.64 -11.44
CA GLN A 126 7.88 0.65 -11.64
C GLN A 126 7.37 -0.79 -11.68
N ALA A 127 6.74 -1.22 -10.59
CA ALA A 127 6.09 -2.52 -10.49
C ALA A 127 4.82 -2.40 -9.65
N PHE A 128 3.89 -3.33 -9.84
CA PHE A 128 2.86 -3.61 -8.85
C PHE A 128 3.48 -4.50 -7.77
N PRO A 129 3.32 -4.20 -6.47
CA PRO A 129 4.00 -4.92 -5.42
C PRO A 129 3.34 -6.29 -5.19
N GLU A 130 4.13 -7.29 -4.82
CA GLU A 130 3.66 -8.67 -4.67
C GLU A 130 2.80 -8.83 -3.41
N ILE A 131 1.56 -9.30 -3.58
CA ILE A 131 0.65 -9.57 -2.47
C ILE A 131 0.93 -10.97 -1.92
N LEU A 132 1.55 -11.03 -0.74
CA LEU A 132 1.91 -12.27 -0.07
C LEU A 132 0.67 -12.89 0.59
N GLN A 133 0.21 -14.01 0.05
CA GLN A 133 -0.90 -14.81 0.63
C GLN A 133 -0.47 -15.67 1.83
N GLY A 134 0.84 -15.81 2.06
CA GLY A 134 1.43 -16.68 3.08
C GLY A 134 1.26 -18.18 2.82
N VAL A 135 2.26 -18.96 3.23
CA VAL A 135 2.32 -20.42 3.06
C VAL A 135 1.82 -21.11 4.32
N ARG A 136 0.93 -22.11 4.19
CA ARG A 136 0.49 -22.92 5.33
C ARG A 136 1.60 -23.91 5.72
N VAL A 137 2.23 -23.69 6.87
CA VAL A 137 3.32 -24.55 7.38
C VAL A 137 2.84 -25.58 8.39
N GLN A 138 1.73 -25.31 9.10
CA GLN A 138 1.09 -26.24 10.04
C GLN A 138 -0.44 -26.07 9.99
N PRO A 139 -1.25 -26.93 10.65
CA PRO A 139 -2.72 -26.85 10.58
C PRO A 139 -3.30 -25.46 10.93
N TYR A 140 -2.68 -24.74 11.85
CA TYR A 140 -3.12 -23.42 12.33
C TYR A 140 -2.12 -22.29 12.06
N VAL A 141 -1.01 -22.56 11.36
CA VAL A 141 0.09 -21.59 11.16
C VAL A 141 0.27 -21.30 9.67
N ARG A 142 0.21 -20.00 9.33
CA ARG A 142 0.51 -19.45 8.00
C ARG A 142 1.72 -18.52 8.11
N ARG A 143 2.76 -18.82 7.35
CA ARG A 143 4.03 -18.09 7.31
C ARG A 143 4.08 -17.09 6.16
N TYR A 144 4.59 -15.90 6.42
CA TYR A 144 4.94 -14.92 5.40
C TYR A 144 6.46 -14.71 5.42
N THR A 145 7.11 -15.11 4.33
CA THR A 145 8.56 -14.99 4.12
C THR A 145 8.80 -13.90 3.08
N PRO A 146 9.23 -12.69 3.47
CA PRO A 146 9.64 -11.65 2.53
C PRO A 146 11.00 -12.00 1.88
N PRO A 147 11.42 -11.31 0.80
CA PRO A 147 12.66 -11.61 0.08
C PRO A 147 13.91 -11.01 0.78
N PHE A 148 14.05 -11.24 2.08
CA PHE A 148 15.18 -10.85 2.92
C PHE A 148 15.32 -11.78 4.15
N ASP A 149 16.45 -11.75 4.85
CA ASP A 149 16.81 -12.75 5.87
C ASP A 149 16.52 -12.28 7.32
N GLU A 150 16.24 -11.00 7.55
CA GLU A 150 16.09 -10.39 8.87
C GLU A 150 14.93 -10.95 9.71
N PHE A 151 13.78 -11.31 9.11
CA PHE A 151 12.64 -11.91 9.81
C PHE A 151 11.61 -12.57 8.89
N GLU A 152 10.87 -13.52 9.46
CA GLU A 152 9.62 -14.09 8.91
C GLU A 152 8.47 -13.80 9.88
N VAL A 153 7.22 -13.85 9.40
CA VAL A 153 6.02 -13.68 10.26
C VAL A 153 5.14 -14.92 10.21
N ASP A 154 4.91 -15.56 11.37
CA ASP A 154 3.94 -16.65 11.52
C ASP A 154 2.61 -16.14 12.11
N CYS A 155 1.52 -16.32 11.37
CA CYS A 155 0.15 -16.07 11.80
C CYS A 155 -0.49 -17.37 12.31
N CYS A 156 -0.74 -17.42 13.63
CA CYS A 156 -1.30 -18.58 14.33
C CYS A 156 -2.79 -18.40 14.63
N LEU A 157 -3.67 -19.04 13.87
CA LEU A 157 -5.13 -18.98 14.03
C LEU A 157 -5.67 -20.24 14.73
N VAL A 158 -5.59 -20.26 16.07
CA VAL A 158 -6.01 -21.39 16.90
C VAL A 158 -7.53 -21.40 17.12
N PRO A 159 -8.24 -22.55 16.95
CA PRO A 159 -9.66 -22.65 17.24
C PRO A 159 -9.97 -22.46 18.73
N ARG A 160 -11.02 -21.69 19.05
CA ARG A 160 -11.40 -21.35 20.44
C ARG A 160 -11.70 -22.55 21.36
N CYS A 161 -11.91 -23.75 20.82
CA CYS A 161 -12.29 -24.95 21.57
C CYS A 161 -11.18 -26.01 21.73
N GLN A 162 -9.94 -25.74 21.29
CA GLN A 162 -8.87 -26.74 21.31
C GLN A 162 -7.75 -26.37 22.31
N ALA A 163 -8.06 -26.49 23.61
CA ALA A 163 -7.16 -26.16 24.72
C ALA A 163 -6.01 -27.16 24.94
N HIS A 164 -5.75 -28.07 24.00
CA HIS A 164 -4.70 -29.09 24.11
C HIS A 164 -3.95 -29.27 22.78
N LEU A 165 -3.20 -28.24 22.39
CA LEU A 165 -2.19 -28.36 21.35
C LEU A 165 -0.95 -29.03 21.95
N SER A 166 -0.69 -30.28 21.56
CA SER A 166 0.59 -30.93 21.82
C SER A 166 1.66 -30.29 20.94
N LEU A 167 2.42 -29.34 21.51
CA LEU A 167 3.65 -28.85 20.89
C LEU A 167 4.68 -29.99 20.89
N SER A 168 4.92 -30.55 19.71
CA SER A 168 6.09 -31.40 19.47
C SER A 168 7.31 -30.49 19.34
N LEU A 169 8.21 -30.56 20.32
CA LEU A 169 9.58 -30.02 20.25
C LEU A 169 10.51 -31.02 19.57
#